data_AF-A0A497S0P2-F1
#
_entry.id   AF-A0A497S0P2-F1
#
_cell.length_a   1.000
_cell.length_b   1.000
_cell.length_c   1.000
_cell.angle_alpha   90.00
_cell.angle_beta   90.00
_cell.angle_gamma   90.00
#
_symmetry.space_group_name_H-M   'P 1'
#
loop_
_entity.id
_entity.type
_entity.pdbx_description
1 polymer ?
#
loop_
_entity_poly.entity_id
_entity_poly.type
_entity_poly.pdbx_seq_one_letter_code
_entity_poly.pdbx_strand_id
1 'polypeptide(L)'
;KRGYELAQIDEPRLLQVPFTLCAVLAQVVPDLNMTEIEKRLKWHGYRNFDLKRLERRIKLAKKWNENYGPEYLRFRIIEDSEAIKIKEKLNKKQILCLGKIAGELDRELKATELHKRIYEISREVGLEPPRLFEAIYLVLIGKRRGPRAASLILTLDKRFVRDRFR
;
A
#
# COMPACT_ATOMS: atom_id res chain seq x y z
N LYS A 1 -27.55 5.83 11.70
CA LYS A 1 -27.17 6.32 13.05
C LYS A 1 -27.69 5.39 14.14
N ARG A 2 -29.01 5.20 14.23
CA ARG A 2 -29.67 4.30 15.22
C ARG A 2 -29.17 2.85 15.25
N GLY A 3 -28.99 2.21 14.10
CA GLY A 3 -28.47 0.83 14.06
C GLY A 3 -27.03 0.67 14.56
N TYR A 4 -26.20 1.72 14.45
CA TYR A 4 -24.84 1.70 14.99
C TYR A 4 -24.86 1.82 16.51
N GLU A 5 -25.68 2.74 17.03
CA GLU A 5 -25.88 2.98 18.47
C GLU A 5 -26.43 1.73 19.17
N LEU A 6 -27.46 1.10 18.61
CA LEU A 6 -28.06 -0.14 19.15
C LEU A 6 -27.10 -1.34 19.15
N ALA A 7 -26.08 -1.33 18.29
CA ALA A 7 -25.09 -2.40 18.21
C ALA A 7 -23.91 -2.20 19.18
N GLN A 8 -23.87 -1.10 19.95
CA GLN A 8 -22.83 -0.86 20.94
C GLN A 8 -23.31 -1.21 22.35
N ILE A 9 -22.50 -2.00 23.07
CA ILE A 9 -22.71 -2.26 24.50
C ILE A 9 -22.15 -1.10 25.34
N ASP A 10 -21.03 -0.51 24.89
CA ASP A 10 -20.34 0.62 25.52
C ASP A 10 -20.04 1.72 24.49
N GLU A 11 -19.52 2.87 24.92
CA GLU A 11 -19.14 3.94 24.01
C GLU A 11 -18.13 3.47 22.93
N PRO A 12 -18.45 3.64 21.63
CA PRO A 12 -17.64 3.09 20.57
C PRO A 12 -16.32 3.85 20.41
N ARG A 13 -15.20 3.13 20.57
CA ARG A 13 -13.89 3.73 20.35
C ARG A 13 -13.56 3.88 18.86
N LEU A 14 -13.02 5.01 18.46
CA LEU A 14 -12.73 5.30 17.06
C LEU A 14 -11.66 4.35 16.49
N LEU A 15 -11.78 4.00 15.21
CA LEU A 15 -10.71 3.28 14.48
C LEU A 15 -10.56 3.79 13.06
N GLN A 16 -11.63 3.81 12.26
CA GLN A 16 -11.69 4.37 10.88
C GLN A 16 -10.60 3.92 9.88
N VAL A 17 -9.68 3.01 10.25
CA VAL A 17 -8.68 2.43 9.35
C VAL A 17 -9.33 1.32 8.50
N PRO A 18 -9.23 1.37 7.16
CA PRO A 18 -9.79 0.33 6.29
C PRO A 18 -9.19 -1.05 6.57
N PHE A 19 -10.05 -2.08 6.56
CA PHE A 19 -9.63 -3.46 6.83
C PHE A 19 -8.58 -3.96 5.82
N THR A 20 -8.72 -3.61 4.55
CA THR A 20 -7.73 -3.96 3.51
C THR A 20 -6.37 -3.33 3.77
N LEU A 21 -6.32 -2.10 4.30
CA LEU A 21 -5.05 -1.47 4.68
C LEU A 21 -4.40 -2.22 5.84
N CYS A 22 -5.19 -2.67 6.83
CA CYS A 22 -4.69 -3.54 7.90
C CYS A 22 -4.09 -4.85 7.35
N ALA A 23 -4.72 -5.47 6.34
CA ALA A 23 -4.20 -6.68 5.71
C ALA A 23 -2.89 -6.44 4.94
N VAL A 24 -2.74 -5.28 4.29
CA VAL A 24 -1.48 -4.88 3.64
C VAL A 24 -0.39 -4.63 4.68
N LEU A 25 -0.67 -3.83 5.71
CA LEU A 25 0.29 -3.54 6.79
C LEU A 25 0.78 -4.80 7.50
N ALA A 26 -0.11 -5.77 7.73
CA ALA A 26 0.23 -7.03 8.38
C ALA A 26 1.23 -7.90 7.61
N GLN A 27 1.34 -7.71 6.28
CA GLN A 27 2.30 -8.43 5.43
C GLN A 27 3.61 -7.68 5.23
N VAL A 28 3.61 -6.37 5.51
CA VAL A 28 4.75 -5.48 5.26
C VAL A 28 5.54 -5.20 6.54
N VAL A 29 4.87 -5.14 7.70
CA VAL A 29 5.51 -4.84 8.99
C VAL A 29 5.86 -6.14 9.71
N PRO A 30 7.16 -6.42 9.94
CA PRO A 30 7.59 -7.58 10.71
C PRO A 30 6.98 -7.61 12.11
N ASP A 31 6.66 -8.82 12.58
CA ASP A 31 6.14 -9.11 13.92
C ASP A 31 4.92 -8.28 14.37
N LEU A 32 4.24 -7.62 13.42
CA LEU A 32 3.17 -6.66 13.70
C LEU A 32 3.60 -5.56 14.68
N ASN A 33 4.82 -5.02 14.52
CA ASN A 33 5.32 -3.91 15.33
C ASN A 33 4.34 -2.72 15.29
N MET A 34 3.62 -2.51 16.40
CA MET A 34 2.53 -1.53 16.47
C MET A 34 3.01 -0.08 16.37
N THR A 35 4.22 0.22 16.86
CA THR A 35 4.84 1.55 16.74
C THR A 35 5.08 1.91 15.27
N GLU A 36 5.57 0.94 14.50
CA GLU A 36 5.82 1.12 13.06
C GLU A 36 4.52 1.22 12.26
N ILE A 37 3.55 0.36 12.57
CA ILE A 37 2.21 0.42 11.99
C ILE A 37 1.56 1.78 12.22
N GLU A 38 1.60 2.29 13.45
CA GLU A 38 1.04 3.59 13.81
C GLU A 38 1.72 4.72 13.02
N LYS A 39 3.05 4.70 12.93
CA LYS A 39 3.82 5.68 12.15
C LYS A 39 3.39 5.68 10.68
N ARG A 40 3.32 4.49 10.06
CA ARG A 40 2.89 4.33 8.66
C ARG A 40 1.45 4.82 8.48
N LEU A 41 0.52 4.48 9.38
CA LEU A 41 -0.86 4.97 9.32
C LEU A 41 -1.00 6.49 9.43
N LYS A 42 -0.21 7.13 10.31
CA LYS A 42 -0.16 8.60 10.42
C LYS A 42 0.28 9.25 9.10
N TRP A 43 1.25 8.66 8.41
CA TRP A 43 1.68 9.12 7.09
C TRP A 43 0.61 8.93 6.01
N HIS A 44 -0.24 7.92 6.13
CA HIS A 44 -1.43 7.75 5.28
C HIS A 44 -2.55 8.76 5.60
N GLY A 45 -2.40 9.58 6.65
CA GLY A 45 -3.39 10.55 7.09
C GLY A 45 -4.42 10.01 8.09
N TYR A 46 -4.27 8.77 8.56
CA TYR A 46 -5.12 8.25 9.63
C TYR A 46 -4.64 8.79 10.99
N ARG A 47 -5.56 9.36 11.76
CA ARG A 47 -5.31 9.91 13.10
C ARG A 47 -6.43 9.49 14.05
N ASN A 48 -6.20 9.65 15.35
CA ASN A 48 -7.21 9.49 16.42
C ASN A 48 -7.87 8.10 16.52
N PHE A 49 -7.17 7.03 16.13
CA PHE A 49 -7.66 5.66 16.28
C PHE A 49 -7.26 5.04 17.63
N ASP A 50 -8.11 4.19 18.19
CA ASP A 50 -7.80 3.40 19.38
C ASP A 50 -6.80 2.28 19.04
N LEU A 51 -5.65 2.29 19.73
CA LEU A 51 -4.54 1.37 19.48
C LEU A 51 -4.91 -0.09 19.75
N LYS A 52 -5.72 -0.37 20.79
CA LYS A 52 -6.15 -1.74 21.12
C LYS A 52 -7.07 -2.30 20.04
N ARG A 53 -8.01 -1.50 19.54
CA ARG A 53 -8.89 -1.89 18.42
C ARG A 53 -8.08 -2.05 17.13
N LEU A 54 -7.09 -1.21 16.88
CA LEU A 54 -6.22 -1.32 15.71
C LEU A 54 -5.42 -2.62 15.74
N GLU A 55 -4.74 -2.92 16.85
CA GLU A 55 -3.96 -4.14 17.03
C GLU A 55 -4.83 -5.38 16.79
N ARG A 56 -6.01 -5.43 17.41
CA ARG A 56 -6.98 -6.51 17.19
C ARG A 56 -7.39 -6.61 15.72
N ARG A 57 -7.70 -5.48 15.06
CA ARG A 57 -8.09 -5.47 13.64
C ARG A 57 -6.98 -5.96 12.74
N ILE A 58 -5.72 -5.61 12.99
CA ILE A 58 -4.58 -6.05 12.19
C ILE A 58 -4.33 -7.55 12.35
N LYS A 59 -4.39 -8.08 13.58
CA LYS A 59 -4.30 -9.52 13.84
C LYS A 59 -5.40 -10.29 13.12
N LEU A 60 -6.64 -9.78 13.14
CA LEU A 60 -7.76 -10.38 12.40
C LEU A 60 -7.57 -10.28 10.88
N ALA A 61 -7.12 -9.13 10.37
CA ALA A 61 -6.88 -8.92 8.96
C ALA A 61 -5.76 -9.82 8.42
N LYS A 62 -4.71 -10.06 9.22
CA LYS A 62 -3.64 -11.02 8.92
C LYS A 62 -4.22 -12.43 8.73
N LYS A 63 -4.89 -12.96 9.75
CA LYS A 63 -5.50 -14.30 9.72
C LYS A 63 -6.53 -14.43 8.60
N TRP A 64 -7.34 -13.39 8.38
CA TRP A 64 -8.29 -13.38 7.28
C TRP A 64 -7.58 -13.46 5.93
N ASN A 65 -6.53 -12.66 5.72
CA ASN A 65 -5.82 -12.64 4.44
C ASN A 65 -5.11 -13.96 4.14
N GLU A 66 -4.58 -14.62 5.17
CA GLU A 66 -3.93 -15.93 5.09
C GLU A 66 -4.92 -17.04 4.68
N ASN A 67 -6.12 -17.06 5.27
CA ASN A 67 -7.06 -18.18 5.13
C ASN A 67 -8.17 -17.95 4.09
N TYR A 68 -8.59 -16.70 3.91
CA TYR A 68 -9.80 -16.34 3.14
C TYR A 68 -9.58 -15.17 2.17
N GLY A 69 -8.43 -14.50 2.24
CA GLY A 69 -8.12 -13.33 1.45
C GLY A 69 -8.02 -13.64 -0.05
N PRO A 70 -8.49 -12.73 -0.92
CA PRO A 70 -8.34 -12.88 -2.35
C PRO A 70 -6.85 -12.92 -2.72
N GLU A 71 -6.50 -13.67 -3.75
CA GLU A 71 -5.11 -13.94 -4.11
C GLU A 71 -4.28 -12.67 -4.36
N TYR A 72 -4.88 -11.63 -4.93
CA TYR A 72 -4.20 -10.36 -5.21
C TYR A 72 -3.80 -9.60 -3.93
N LEU A 73 -4.37 -9.90 -2.77
CA LEU A 73 -3.97 -9.32 -1.49
C LEU A 73 -2.88 -10.12 -0.78
N ARG A 74 -2.58 -11.34 -1.21
CA ARG A 74 -1.50 -12.17 -0.66
C ARG A 74 -0.22 -11.91 -1.44
N PHE A 75 0.75 -11.24 -0.83
CA PHE A 75 2.01 -10.90 -1.49
C PHE A 75 3.18 -10.84 -0.50
N ARG A 76 4.40 -10.82 -1.04
CA ARG A 76 5.63 -10.49 -0.33
C ARG A 76 6.33 -9.39 -1.10
N ILE A 77 7.15 -8.58 -0.40
CA ILE A 77 8.07 -7.68 -1.08
C ILE A 77 9.21 -8.53 -1.65
N ILE A 78 9.56 -8.30 -2.92
CA ILE A 78 10.63 -9.06 -3.57
C ILE A 78 12.02 -8.46 -3.26
N GLU A 79 13.04 -9.31 -3.32
CA GLU A 79 14.43 -8.91 -3.13
C GLU A 79 14.90 -7.94 -4.22
N ASP A 80 15.92 -7.13 -3.92
CA ASP A 80 16.48 -6.16 -4.89
C ASP A 80 16.99 -6.85 -6.16
N SER A 81 17.63 -8.01 -6.03
CA SER A 81 18.16 -8.77 -7.17
C SER A 81 17.06 -9.27 -8.13
N GLU A 82 15.88 -9.61 -7.61
CA GLU A 82 14.72 -10.00 -8.41
C GLU A 82 14.12 -8.78 -9.12
N ALA A 83 14.00 -7.66 -8.40
CA ALA A 83 13.49 -6.43 -8.98
C ALA A 83 14.38 -5.86 -10.09
N ILE A 84 15.71 -5.97 -9.97
CA ILE A 84 16.65 -5.56 -11.03
C ILE A 84 16.37 -6.36 -12.31
N LYS A 85 16.29 -7.69 -12.22
CA LYS A 85 15.98 -8.58 -13.37
C LYS A 85 14.61 -8.28 -13.99
N ILE A 86 13.64 -7.87 -13.18
CA ILE A 86 12.31 -7.45 -13.67
C ILE A 86 12.43 -6.11 -14.40
N LYS A 87 13.15 -5.14 -13.85
CA LYS A 87 13.34 -3.81 -14.45
C LYS A 87 14.01 -3.89 -15.82
N GLU A 88 14.97 -4.80 -16.01
CA GLU A 88 15.62 -5.05 -17.31
C GLU A 88 14.63 -5.46 -18.41
N LYS A 89 13.50 -6.09 -18.04
CA LYS A 89 12.45 -6.53 -18.96
C LYS A 89 11.36 -5.47 -19.18
N LEU A 90 11.35 -4.40 -18.38
CA LEU A 90 10.40 -3.31 -18.54
C LEU A 90 10.78 -2.43 -19.73
N ASN A 91 9.78 -1.88 -20.40
CA ASN A 91 10.04 -0.94 -21.48
C ASN A 91 10.49 0.44 -20.95
N LYS A 92 11.11 1.24 -21.81
CA LYS A 92 11.63 2.58 -21.46
C LYS A 92 10.56 3.50 -20.85
N LYS A 93 9.30 3.43 -21.34
CA LYS A 93 8.20 4.25 -20.82
C LYS A 93 7.81 3.85 -19.39
N GLN A 94 7.79 2.55 -19.08
CA GLN A 94 7.53 2.04 -17.73
C GLN A 94 8.62 2.50 -16.76
N ILE A 95 9.90 2.34 -17.12
CA ILE A 95 11.03 2.79 -16.30
C ILE A 95 10.95 4.30 -16.05
N LEU A 96 10.68 5.10 -17.09
CA LEU A 96 10.51 6.54 -16.97
C LEU A 96 9.36 6.92 -16.02
N CYS A 97 8.23 6.23 -16.11
CA CYS A 97 7.09 6.47 -15.23
C CYS A 97 7.39 6.09 -13.77
N LEU A 98 8.09 4.97 -13.52
CA LEU A 98 8.54 4.59 -12.17
C LEU A 98 9.45 5.67 -11.58
N GLY A 99 10.42 6.17 -12.35
CA GLY A 99 11.28 7.29 -11.94
C GLY A 99 10.50 8.57 -11.62
N LYS A 100 9.48 8.91 -12.42
CA LYS A 100 8.57 10.04 -12.13
C LYS A 100 7.80 9.83 -10.82
N ILE A 101 7.27 8.63 -10.57
CA ILE A 101 6.59 8.32 -9.31
C ILE A 101 7.55 8.46 -8.12
N ALA A 102 8.81 8.02 -8.25
CA ALA A 102 9.82 8.20 -7.20
C ALA A 102 10.05 9.67 -6.83
N GLY A 103 9.95 10.59 -7.81
CA GLY A 103 10.04 12.04 -7.58
C GLY A 103 8.84 12.62 -6.82
N GLU A 104 7.67 12.00 -6.90
CA GLU A 104 6.47 12.45 -6.18
C GLU A 104 6.50 12.07 -4.69
N LEU A 105 7.28 11.05 -4.31
CA LEU A 105 7.35 10.56 -2.93
C LEU A 105 8.11 11.50 -1.97
N ASP A 106 8.79 12.52 -2.49
CA ASP A 106 9.39 13.60 -1.70
C ASP A 106 8.33 14.51 -1.06
N ARG A 107 7.09 14.49 -1.57
CA ARG A 107 5.96 15.25 -1.04
C ARG A 107 5.19 14.43 0.00
N GLU A 108 4.45 15.11 0.86
CA GLU A 108 3.39 14.46 1.65
C GLU A 108 2.15 14.34 0.78
N LEU A 109 1.85 13.11 0.32
CA LEU A 109 0.71 12.81 -0.54
C LEU A 109 -0.22 11.81 0.15
N LYS A 110 -1.53 12.06 0.04
CA LYS A 110 -2.55 11.07 0.39
C LYS A 110 -2.61 9.97 -0.67
N ALA A 111 -3.06 8.78 -0.29
CA ALA A 111 -3.20 7.66 -1.22
C ALA A 111 -4.09 7.98 -2.44
N THR A 112 -5.11 8.82 -2.28
CA THR A 112 -5.97 9.29 -3.37
C THR A 112 -5.24 10.21 -4.35
N GLU A 113 -4.41 11.12 -3.84
CA GLU A 113 -3.61 12.05 -4.62
C GLU A 113 -2.53 11.32 -5.41
N LEU A 114 -1.78 10.43 -4.75
CA LEU A 114 -0.78 9.60 -5.42
C LEU A 114 -1.44 8.68 -6.47
N HIS A 115 -2.62 8.12 -6.19
CA HIS A 115 -3.33 7.30 -7.17
C HIS A 115 -3.69 8.10 -8.42
N LYS A 116 -4.21 9.32 -8.27
CA LYS A 116 -4.49 10.22 -9.39
C LYS A 116 -3.20 10.56 -10.15
N ARG A 117 -2.12 10.87 -9.42
CA ARG A 117 -0.82 11.21 -10.00
C ARG A 117 -0.22 10.06 -10.83
N ILE A 118 -0.37 8.80 -10.39
CA ILE A 118 0.05 7.63 -11.18
C ILE A 118 -0.66 7.61 -12.55
N TYR A 119 -1.98 7.89 -12.59
CA TYR A 119 -2.70 7.99 -13.87
C TYR A 119 -2.19 9.15 -14.73
N GLU A 120 -1.99 10.33 -14.15
CA GLU A 120 -1.47 11.49 -14.87
C GLU A 120 -0.08 11.21 -15.48
N ILE A 121 0.85 10.63 -14.69
CA ILE A 121 2.18 10.22 -15.15
C ILE A 121 2.10 9.24 -16.33
N SER A 122 1.20 8.25 -16.26
CA SER A 122 1.03 7.31 -17.38
C SER A 122 0.60 8.03 -18.66
N ARG A 123 -0.32 8.98 -18.57
CA ARG A 123 -0.83 9.76 -19.71
C ARG A 123 0.22 10.70 -20.28
N GLU A 124 1.01 11.38 -19.42
CA GLU A 124 2.11 12.27 -19.83
C GLU A 124 3.13 11.56 -20.74
N VAL A 125 3.41 10.29 -20.46
CA VAL A 125 4.41 9.48 -21.19
C VAL A 125 3.77 8.66 -22.32
N GLY A 126 2.45 8.77 -22.51
CA GLY A 126 1.69 7.97 -23.47
C GLY A 126 1.83 6.47 -23.20
N LEU A 127 1.74 6.07 -21.93
CA LEU A 127 1.68 4.69 -21.46
C LEU A 127 0.27 4.40 -20.94
N GLU A 128 -0.29 3.27 -21.36
CA GLU A 128 -1.57 2.80 -20.83
C GLU A 128 -1.50 2.65 -19.30
N PRO A 129 -2.42 3.26 -18.52
CA PRO A 129 -2.37 3.19 -17.06
C PRO A 129 -2.25 1.76 -16.50
N PRO A 130 -2.98 0.74 -17.03
CA PRO A 130 -2.82 -0.63 -16.58
C PRO A 130 -1.37 -1.15 -16.67
N ARG A 131 -0.60 -0.76 -17.70
CA ARG A 131 0.80 -1.17 -17.85
C ARG A 131 1.73 -0.51 -16.84
N LEU A 132 1.39 0.69 -16.36
CA LEU A 132 2.12 1.34 -15.28
C LEU A 132 1.81 0.68 -13.93
N PHE A 133 0.53 0.40 -13.65
CA PHE A 133 0.16 -0.34 -12.43
C PHE A 133 0.81 -1.72 -12.39
N GLU A 134 0.82 -2.44 -13.51
CA GLU A 134 1.52 -3.72 -13.63
C GLU A 134 3.03 -3.58 -13.33
N ALA A 135 3.70 -2.56 -13.88
CA ALA A 135 5.12 -2.31 -13.61
C ALA A 135 5.39 -2.05 -12.11
N ILE A 136 4.53 -1.28 -11.45
CA ILE A 136 4.61 -1.03 -10.00
C ILE A 136 4.54 -2.35 -9.23
N TYR A 137 3.56 -3.22 -9.56
CA TYR A 137 3.41 -4.49 -8.86
C TYR A 137 4.56 -5.46 -9.14
N LEU A 138 5.03 -5.53 -10.38
CA LEU A 138 6.13 -6.43 -10.73
C LEU A 138 7.40 -6.06 -9.95
N VAL A 139 7.73 -4.77 -9.86
CA VAL A 139 8.96 -4.30 -9.22
C VAL A 139 8.90 -4.34 -7.68
N LEU A 140 7.72 -4.19 -7.09
CA LEU A 140 7.54 -4.23 -5.63
C LEU A 140 7.27 -5.65 -5.10
N ILE A 141 6.47 -6.43 -5.79
CA ILE A 141 5.91 -7.69 -5.28
C ILE A 141 6.00 -8.87 -6.24
N GLY A 142 6.62 -8.71 -7.41
CA GLY A 142 6.81 -9.79 -8.39
C GLY A 142 5.52 -10.30 -9.03
N LYS A 143 4.39 -9.61 -8.84
CA LYS A 143 3.07 -9.99 -9.36
C LYS A 143 2.55 -8.97 -10.36
N ARG A 144 1.64 -9.40 -11.24
CA ARG A 144 0.99 -8.51 -12.22
C ARG A 144 -0.15 -7.66 -11.61
N ARG A 145 -0.65 -8.07 -10.44
CA ARG A 145 -1.76 -7.42 -9.72
C ARG A 145 -1.49 -7.47 -8.22
N GLY A 146 -2.07 -6.53 -7.49
CA GLY A 146 -1.85 -6.39 -6.05
C GLY A 146 -2.93 -5.55 -5.36
N PRO A 147 -2.78 -5.24 -4.07
CA PRO A 147 -3.60 -4.24 -3.38
C PRO A 147 -3.50 -2.88 -4.09
N ARG A 148 -4.35 -1.92 -3.75
CA ARG A 148 -4.33 -0.58 -4.35
C ARG A 148 -2.92 0.02 -4.36
N ALA A 149 -2.34 0.24 -5.54
CA ALA A 149 -0.90 0.53 -5.70
C ALA A 149 -0.43 1.75 -4.89
N ALA A 150 -1.17 2.86 -4.93
CA ALA A 150 -0.82 4.05 -4.14
C ALA A 150 -0.81 3.77 -2.63
N SER A 151 -1.75 2.94 -2.16
CA SER A 151 -1.77 2.51 -0.75
C SER A 151 -0.57 1.64 -0.43
N LEU A 152 -0.24 0.67 -1.30
CA LEU A 152 0.93 -0.19 -1.12
C LEU A 152 2.23 0.62 -1.07
N ILE A 153 2.43 1.53 -2.03
CA ILE A 153 3.59 2.42 -2.08
C ILE A 153 3.73 3.21 -0.79
N LEU A 154 2.66 3.85 -0.32
CA LEU A 154 2.70 4.66 0.90
C LEU A 154 2.80 3.82 2.17
N THR A 155 2.44 2.53 2.14
CA THR A 155 2.70 1.64 3.28
C THR A 155 4.15 1.25 3.41
N LEU A 156 4.95 1.31 2.34
CA LEU A 156 6.37 0.96 2.35
C LEU A 156 7.25 2.13 2.82
N ASP A 157 8.50 1.84 3.15
CA ASP A 157 9.47 2.90 3.41
C ASP A 157 9.68 3.73 2.13
N LYS A 158 9.64 5.06 2.26
CA LYS A 158 9.74 5.97 1.12
C LYS A 158 11.08 5.86 0.41
N ARG A 159 12.18 5.71 1.16
CA ARG A 159 13.53 5.61 0.56
C ARG A 159 13.64 4.30 -0.20
N PHE A 160 13.20 3.20 0.41
CA PHE A 160 13.10 1.90 -0.25
C PHE A 160 12.37 1.98 -1.60
N VAL A 161 11.16 2.57 -1.65
CA VAL A 161 10.41 2.65 -2.91
C VAL A 161 11.11 3.55 -3.94
N ARG A 162 11.71 4.66 -3.50
CA ARG A 162 12.45 5.57 -4.41
C ARG A 162 13.64 4.89 -5.05
N ASP A 163 14.45 4.21 -4.25
CA ASP A 163 15.63 3.49 -4.72
C ASP A 163 15.22 2.32 -5.61
N ARG A 164 14.12 1.65 -5.28
CA ARG A 164 13.58 0.56 -6.09
C ARG A 164 13.08 1.03 -7.47
N PHE A 165 12.50 2.23 -7.56
CA PHE A 165 11.92 2.77 -8.79
C PHE A 165 12.93 3.48 -9.70
N ARG A 166 14.04 3.99 -9.17
CA ARG A 166 15.15 4.57 -9.93
C ARG A 166 16.04 3.47 -10.47
#